data_AF-A0A7C3RF42-F1
#
_entry.id   AF-A0A7C3RF42-F1
#
_cell.length_a   1.000
_cell.length_b   1.000
_cell.length_c   1.000
_cell.angle_alpha   90.00
_cell.angle_beta   90.00
_cell.angle_gamma   90.00
#
_symmetry.space_group_name_H-M   'P 1'
#
loop_
_entity.id
_entity.type
_entity.pdbx_description
1 polymer ?
#
loop_
_entity_poly.entity_id
_entity_poly.type
_entity_poly.pdbx_seq_one_letter_code
_entity_poly.pdbx_strand_id
1 'polypeptide(L)'
;MREEFIKLAAAGKIEGRHIEPLTALAESGFCLHRSWGFGRIRSIDPVFARFTIDFPNKPGHTMDLAFAAETLKPIPKDHILARKATNLAELRQMAATNPVGLIRLVLESYHGKATLEQIEQVLVPDVIGEDWKKWWETTKRQLKKDGHFYVPLKKTDPIQYQDRETSLQERLLEEFRAAKGLKARVTVATELLKNAHELPELSAALPEVIEMLNAEIATHQRTQPAVALEAIFIRDDLRAAAG
;
A
#
# COMPACT_ATOMS: atom_id res chain seq x y z
N MET A 1 20.02 13.24 22.67
CA MET A 1 19.33 12.01 23.11
C MET A 1 20.22 10.78 23.06
N ARG A 2 20.87 10.45 21.94
CA ARG A 2 21.79 9.29 21.85
C ARG A 2 22.86 9.23 22.95
N GLU A 3 23.49 10.36 23.26
CA GLU A 3 24.48 10.46 24.34
C GLU A 3 23.93 10.04 25.71
N GLU A 4 22.65 10.30 25.97
CA GLU A 4 22.01 9.91 27.22
C GLU A 4 21.88 8.39 27.31
N PHE A 5 21.49 7.73 26.22
CA PHE A 5 21.45 6.27 26.17
C PHE A 5 22.85 5.64 26.30
N ILE A 6 23.90 6.27 25.77
CA ILE A 6 25.29 5.82 25.99
C ILE A 6 25.65 5.87 27.48
N LYS A 7 25.30 6.96 28.19
CA LYS A 7 25.52 7.06 29.64
C LYS A 7 24.75 5.99 30.42
N LEU A 8 23.50 5.72 30.02
CA LEU A 8 22.69 4.67 30.64
C LEU A 8 23.26 3.27 30.40
N ALA A 9 23.83 3.02 29.22
CA ALA A 9 24.52 1.77 28.92
C ALA A 9 25.80 1.61 29.74
N ALA A 10 26.61 2.68 29.84
CA ALA A 10 27.81 2.71 30.68
C ALA A 10 27.48 2.50 32.18
N ALA A 11 26.32 2.97 32.63
CA ALA A 11 25.79 2.74 33.97
C ALA A 11 25.14 1.35 34.18
N GLY A 12 25.12 0.48 33.16
CA GLY A 12 24.55 -0.86 33.23
C GLY A 12 23.02 -0.91 33.29
N LYS A 13 22.33 0.21 33.03
CA LYS A 13 20.85 0.27 33.05
C LYS A 13 20.21 -0.26 31.77
N ILE A 14 20.93 -0.21 30.66
CA ILE A 14 20.55 -0.80 29.37
C ILE A 14 21.78 -1.45 28.74
N GLU A 15 21.59 -2.29 27.72
CA GLU A 15 22.69 -2.86 26.93
C GLU A 15 23.06 -1.95 25.75
N GLY A 16 24.31 -2.06 25.28
CA GLY A 16 24.78 -1.29 24.11
C GLY A 16 23.93 -1.49 22.86
N ARG A 17 23.37 -2.70 22.67
CA ARG A 17 22.45 -3.02 21.56
C ARG A 17 21.13 -2.22 21.59
N HIS A 18 20.74 -1.69 22.75
CA HIS A 18 19.50 -0.90 22.90
C HIS A 18 19.67 0.55 22.47
N ILE A 19 20.90 1.06 22.32
CA ILE A 19 21.17 2.49 22.07
C ILE A 19 20.54 2.95 20.75
N GLU A 20 20.73 2.21 19.66
CA GLU A 20 20.21 2.60 18.34
C GLU A 20 18.68 2.54 18.28
N PRO A 21 18.00 1.44 18.68
CA PRO A 21 16.53 1.41 18.73
C PRO A 21 15.92 2.53 19.59
N LEU A 22 16.49 2.79 20.77
CA LEU A 22 16.01 3.83 21.66
C LEU A 22 16.23 5.25 21.11
N THR A 23 17.34 5.46 20.42
CA THR A 23 17.61 6.73 19.73
C THR A 23 16.56 6.96 18.64
N ALA A 24 16.31 5.96 17.79
CA ALA A 24 15.30 6.04 16.74
C ALA A 24 13.89 6.31 17.31
N LEU A 25 13.52 5.64 18.40
CA LEU A 25 12.24 5.88 19.10
C LEU A 25 12.15 7.31 19.65
N ALA A 26 13.21 7.79 20.29
CA ALA A 26 13.24 9.13 20.86
C ALA A 26 13.16 10.24 19.79
N GLU A 27 13.84 10.05 18.65
CA GLU A 27 13.85 11.01 17.54
C GLU A 27 12.53 11.03 16.78
N SER A 28 11.91 9.86 16.59
CA SER A 28 10.62 9.75 15.93
C SER A 28 9.49 10.32 16.80
N GLY A 29 9.51 10.04 18.11
CA GLY A 29 8.47 10.39 19.07
C GLY A 29 7.21 9.52 18.96
N PHE A 30 7.19 8.52 18.08
CA PHE A 30 6.08 7.62 17.84
C PHE A 30 6.56 6.19 17.67
N CYS A 31 5.72 5.25 18.07
CA CYS A 31 6.04 3.83 18.00
C CYS A 31 4.82 2.97 17.65
N LEU A 32 5.09 1.73 17.27
CA LEU A 32 4.09 0.68 17.11
C LEU A 32 4.45 -0.48 18.05
N HIS A 33 3.51 -0.85 18.92
CA HIS A 33 3.57 -2.06 19.72
C HIS A 33 2.65 -3.13 19.14
N ARG A 34 3.09 -4.39 19.10
CA ARG A 34 2.31 -5.50 18.50
C ARG A 34 0.91 -5.65 19.10
N SER A 35 0.78 -5.51 20.41
CA SER A 35 -0.49 -5.73 21.13
C SER A 35 -1.26 -4.46 21.45
N TRP A 36 -0.60 -3.29 21.45
CA TRP A 36 -1.22 -2.03 21.90
C TRP A 36 -1.38 -1.01 20.77
N GLY A 37 -0.86 -1.32 19.59
CA GLY A 37 -0.97 -0.48 18.41
C GLY A 37 -0.05 0.72 18.46
N PHE A 38 -0.49 1.79 17.80
CA PHE A 38 0.24 3.05 17.69
C PHE A 38 0.37 3.71 19.07
N GLY A 39 1.57 4.22 19.38
CA GLY A 39 1.88 4.90 20.62
C GLY A 39 2.60 6.23 20.37
N ARG A 40 2.28 7.23 21.19
CA ARG A 40 2.98 8.52 21.21
C ARG A 40 3.89 8.59 22.43
N ILE A 41 5.19 8.73 22.21
CA ILE A 41 6.17 8.88 23.30
C ILE A 41 6.04 10.30 23.85
N ARG A 42 5.75 10.41 25.14
CA ARG A 42 5.55 11.69 25.83
C ARG A 42 6.81 12.17 26.52
N SER A 43 7.53 11.25 27.17
CA SER A 43 8.74 11.58 27.91
C SER A 43 9.63 10.37 28.06
N ILE A 44 10.89 10.67 28.39
CA ILE A 44 11.96 9.72 28.63
C ILE A 44 12.50 10.06 30.02
N ASP A 45 12.49 9.09 30.92
CA ASP A 45 13.01 9.21 32.27
C ASP A 45 14.36 8.46 32.33
N PRO A 46 15.51 9.17 32.29
CA PRO A 46 16.82 8.54 32.37
C PRO A 46 17.15 8.05 33.79
N VAL A 47 16.49 8.57 34.83
CA VAL A 47 16.73 8.14 36.21
C VAL A 47 16.20 6.72 36.40
N PHE A 48 14.97 6.47 35.98
CA PHE A 48 14.34 5.16 36.07
C PHE A 48 14.48 4.29 34.82
N ALA A 49 15.16 4.80 33.78
CA ALA A 49 15.31 4.15 32.49
C ALA A 49 13.95 3.71 31.90
N ARG A 50 13.01 4.66 31.76
CA ARG A 50 11.66 4.40 31.24
C ARG A 50 11.20 5.38 30.17
N PHE A 51 10.34 4.91 29.28
CA PHE A 51 9.46 5.77 28.49
C PHE A 51 8.10 5.93 29.14
N THR A 52 7.48 7.10 28.94
CA THR A 52 6.04 7.29 29.11
C THR A 52 5.40 7.40 27.74
N ILE A 53 4.44 6.52 27.43
CA ILE A 53 3.85 6.38 26.10
C ILE A 53 2.33 6.39 26.21
N ASP A 54 1.68 7.18 25.37
CA ASP A 54 0.23 7.14 25.20
C ASP A 54 -0.14 6.14 24.11
N PHE A 55 -0.74 5.03 24.49
CA PHE A 55 -1.46 4.13 23.58
C PHE A 55 -2.97 4.40 23.67
N PRO A 56 -3.77 4.10 22.62
CA PRO A 56 -5.22 4.35 22.62
C PRO A 56 -5.96 3.81 23.86
N ASN A 57 -5.58 2.61 24.32
CA ASN A 57 -6.21 1.96 25.47
C ASN A 57 -5.38 2.06 26.77
N LYS A 58 -4.22 2.72 26.73
CA LYS A 58 -3.29 2.84 27.86
C LYS A 58 -2.57 4.20 27.83
N PRO A 59 -3.27 5.30 28.12
CA PRO A 59 -2.63 6.62 28.21
C PRO A 59 -1.64 6.64 29.39
N GLY A 60 -0.51 7.34 29.23
CA GLY A 60 0.52 7.48 30.26
C GLY A 60 1.24 6.18 30.63
N HIS A 61 1.25 5.17 29.77
CA HIS A 61 1.86 3.88 30.09
C HIS A 61 3.38 4.01 30.24
N THR A 62 3.89 3.63 31.40
CA THR A 62 5.34 3.59 31.66
C THR A 62 5.92 2.26 31.23
N MET A 63 6.97 2.28 30.41
CA MET A 63 7.65 1.10 29.87
C MET A 63 9.15 1.20 30.09
N ASP A 64 9.78 0.11 30.54
CA ASP A 64 11.24 0.01 30.67
C ASP A 64 11.95 0.19 29.32
N LEU A 65 13.10 0.89 29.31
CA LEU A 65 13.83 1.19 28.06
C LEU A 65 14.39 -0.07 27.38
N ALA A 66 14.89 -1.06 28.12
CA ALA A 66 15.36 -2.30 27.49
C ALA A 66 14.19 -3.03 26.83
N PHE A 67 13.05 -3.13 27.52
CA PHE A 67 11.85 -3.74 26.94
C PHE A 67 11.30 -2.95 25.75
N ALA A 68 11.31 -1.61 25.82
CA ALA A 68 10.90 -0.76 24.72
C ALA A 68 11.78 -0.96 23.47
N ALA A 69 13.10 -1.06 23.65
CA ALA A 69 14.05 -1.29 22.57
C ALA A 69 13.80 -2.62 21.84
N GLU A 70 13.32 -3.64 22.55
CA GLU A 70 13.07 -4.98 22.00
C GLU A 70 11.67 -5.14 21.40
N THR A 71 10.67 -4.37 21.87
CA THR A 71 9.25 -4.61 21.53
C THR A 71 8.59 -3.51 20.69
N LEU A 72 9.15 -2.31 20.67
CA LEU A 72 8.59 -1.19 19.92
C LEU A 72 9.28 -1.01 18.57
N LYS A 73 8.48 -0.75 17.54
CA LYS A 73 8.99 -0.29 16.25
C LYS A 73 8.84 1.23 16.16
N PRO A 74 9.89 2.00 15.86
CA PRO A 74 9.76 3.43 15.66
C PRO A 74 8.89 3.73 14.44
N ILE A 75 8.04 4.75 14.56
CA ILE A 75 7.18 5.25 13.49
C ILE A 75 7.66 6.66 13.09
N PRO A 76 8.14 6.86 11.86
CA PRO A 76 8.55 8.18 11.36
C PRO A 76 7.43 9.23 11.46
N LYS A 77 7.80 10.51 11.58
CA LYS A 77 6.84 11.62 11.77
C LYS A 77 5.95 11.86 10.55
N ASP A 78 6.48 11.55 9.38
CA ASP A 78 5.79 11.62 8.10
C ASP A 78 4.85 10.44 7.85
N HIS A 79 4.97 9.33 8.60
CA HIS A 79 4.07 8.18 8.49
C HIS A 79 2.60 8.58 8.76
N ILE A 80 1.65 8.00 8.03
CA ILE A 80 0.22 8.33 8.10
C ILE A 80 -0.35 8.30 9.52
N LEU A 81 -0.03 7.27 10.32
CA LEU A 81 -0.43 7.18 11.73
C LEU A 81 0.10 8.34 12.59
N ALA A 82 1.36 8.77 12.40
CA ALA A 82 1.93 9.90 13.11
C ALA A 82 1.28 11.23 12.67
N ARG A 83 1.03 11.41 11.38
CA ARG A 83 0.29 12.56 10.85
C ARG A 83 -1.15 12.60 11.33
N LYS A 84 -1.85 11.47 11.44
CA LYS A 84 -3.19 11.41 12.04
C LYS A 84 -3.20 11.91 13.48
N ALA A 85 -2.18 11.55 14.26
CA ALA A 85 -2.08 11.93 15.67
C ALA A 85 -1.63 13.39 15.89
N THR A 86 -1.03 14.03 14.88
CA THR A 86 -0.46 15.39 15.01
C THR A 86 -1.19 16.44 14.19
N ASN A 87 -1.69 16.10 13.00
CA ASN A 87 -2.32 17.03 12.07
C ASN A 87 -3.45 16.38 11.25
N LEU A 88 -4.53 16.01 11.93
CA LEU A 88 -5.71 15.41 11.27
C LEU A 88 -6.38 16.37 10.28
N ALA A 89 -6.37 17.68 10.56
CA ALA A 89 -6.98 18.69 9.70
C ALA A 89 -6.29 18.76 8.33
N GLU A 90 -4.96 18.73 8.30
CA GLU A 90 -4.18 18.69 7.04
C GLU A 90 -4.51 17.44 6.23
N LEU A 91 -4.65 16.26 6.86
CA LEU A 91 -5.03 15.04 6.15
C LEU A 91 -6.43 15.12 5.55
N ARG A 92 -7.38 15.72 6.26
CA ARG A 92 -8.75 15.96 5.73
C ARG A 92 -8.72 16.92 4.54
N GLN A 93 -7.92 17.98 4.61
CA GLN A 93 -7.72 18.87 3.47
C GLN A 93 -7.07 18.14 2.29
N MET A 94 -6.04 17.34 2.55
CA MET A 94 -5.37 16.54 1.51
C MET A 94 -6.32 15.56 0.84
N ALA A 95 -7.24 14.95 1.59
CA ALA A 95 -8.29 14.09 1.01
C ALA A 95 -9.17 14.85 0.02
N ALA A 96 -9.46 16.13 0.27
CA ALA A 96 -10.29 16.96 -0.60
C ALA A 96 -9.52 17.51 -1.82
N THR A 97 -8.28 17.95 -1.63
CA THR A 97 -7.54 18.71 -2.65
C THR A 97 -6.47 17.91 -3.39
N ASN A 98 -5.91 16.87 -2.78
CA ASN A 98 -4.87 16.02 -3.34
C ASN A 98 -5.05 14.54 -2.93
N PRO A 99 -6.12 13.88 -3.39
CA PRO A 99 -6.43 12.52 -3.00
C PRO A 99 -5.37 11.49 -3.44
N VAL A 100 -4.74 11.69 -4.61
CA VAL A 100 -3.62 10.85 -5.09
C VAL A 100 -2.43 10.94 -4.15
N GLY A 101 -2.05 12.15 -3.74
CA GLY A 101 -0.97 12.36 -2.77
C GLY A 101 -1.27 11.76 -1.39
N LEU A 102 -2.54 11.77 -0.95
CA LEU A 102 -2.93 11.08 0.28
C LEU A 102 -2.74 9.57 0.17
N ILE A 103 -3.11 8.96 -0.96
CA ILE A 103 -2.86 7.53 -1.18
C ILE A 103 -1.37 7.23 -1.25
N ARG A 104 -0.57 8.07 -1.92
CA ARG A 104 0.89 7.96 -1.92
C ARG A 104 1.45 7.90 -0.50
N LEU A 105 1.06 8.86 0.34
CA LEU A 105 1.47 8.95 1.74
C LEU A 105 1.14 7.67 2.52
N VAL A 106 -0.05 7.11 2.32
CA VAL A 106 -0.43 5.83 2.93
C VAL A 106 0.47 4.71 2.42
N LEU A 107 0.67 4.58 1.10
CA LEU A 107 1.49 3.51 0.53
C LEU A 107 2.95 3.60 0.99
N GLU A 108 3.56 4.79 0.99
CA GLU A 108 4.93 5.01 1.50
C GLU A 108 5.05 4.62 2.98
N SER A 109 4.02 4.91 3.79
CA SER A 109 3.96 4.49 5.19
C SER A 109 3.94 2.95 5.37
N TYR A 110 3.43 2.22 4.37
CA TYR A 110 3.38 0.76 4.35
C TYR A 110 4.39 0.14 3.35
N HIS A 111 5.56 0.76 3.20
CA HIS A 111 6.65 0.24 2.36
C HIS A 111 6.28 0.12 0.87
N GLY A 112 5.57 1.13 0.36
CA GLY A 112 5.19 1.26 -1.04
C GLY A 112 3.97 0.45 -1.45
N LYS A 113 3.31 -0.28 -0.54
CA LYS A 113 2.14 -1.10 -0.89
C LYS A 113 1.15 -1.29 0.25
N ALA A 114 -0.14 -1.28 -0.07
CA ALA A 114 -1.21 -1.60 0.88
C ALA A 114 -2.45 -2.14 0.16
N THR A 115 -3.22 -3.01 0.82
CA THR A 115 -4.53 -3.43 0.31
C THR A 115 -5.56 -2.31 0.45
N LEU A 116 -6.62 -2.36 -0.35
CA LEU A 116 -7.72 -1.39 -0.23
C LEU A 116 -8.32 -1.37 1.17
N GLU A 117 -8.46 -2.54 1.79
CA GLU A 117 -8.94 -2.69 3.16
C GLU A 117 -8.02 -2.00 4.18
N GLN A 118 -6.69 -2.14 4.03
CA GLN A 118 -5.73 -1.45 4.91
C GLN A 118 -5.81 0.07 4.74
N ILE A 119 -5.92 0.56 3.51
CA ILE A 119 -6.06 2.00 3.24
C ILE A 119 -7.35 2.52 3.87
N GLU A 120 -8.47 1.82 3.67
CA GLU A 120 -9.77 2.18 4.25
C GLU A 120 -9.68 2.22 5.78
N GLN A 121 -9.14 1.18 6.42
CA GLN A 121 -8.99 1.10 7.87
C GLN A 121 -8.13 2.25 8.44
N VAL A 122 -7.14 2.72 7.68
CA VAL A 122 -6.26 3.80 8.12
C VAL A 122 -6.94 5.16 7.98
N LEU A 123 -7.71 5.39 6.91
CA LEU A 123 -8.29 6.70 6.60
C LEU A 123 -9.69 6.90 7.21
N VAL A 124 -10.47 5.84 7.36
CA VAL A 124 -11.87 5.89 7.83
C VAL A 124 -11.94 5.54 9.33
N PRO A 125 -12.76 6.24 10.14
CA PRO A 125 -13.61 7.40 9.79
C PRO A 125 -12.92 8.76 9.97
N ASP A 126 -11.67 8.76 10.46
CA ASP A 126 -11.04 9.98 10.97
C ASP A 126 -10.73 11.02 9.89
N VAL A 127 -10.20 10.57 8.74
CA VAL A 127 -9.78 11.41 7.61
C VAL A 127 -10.90 11.51 6.58
N ILE A 128 -11.54 10.37 6.27
CA ILE A 128 -12.66 10.29 5.33
C ILE A 128 -13.83 9.65 6.06
N GLY A 129 -14.99 10.30 6.01
CA GLY A 129 -16.23 9.81 6.61
C GLY A 129 -16.98 8.83 5.71
N GLU A 130 -18.31 8.91 5.75
CA GLU A 130 -19.21 7.97 5.07
C GLU A 130 -19.10 7.98 3.53
N ASP A 131 -18.59 9.08 2.95
CA ASP A 131 -18.40 9.25 1.50
C ASP A 131 -17.24 8.43 0.92
N TRP A 132 -16.57 7.58 1.71
CA TRP A 132 -15.42 6.76 1.29
C TRP A 132 -15.61 6.08 -0.07
N LYS A 133 -16.74 5.42 -0.30
CA LYS A 133 -16.99 4.70 -1.56
C LYS A 133 -16.94 5.62 -2.77
N LYS A 134 -17.58 6.81 -2.69
CA LYS A 134 -17.61 7.79 -3.77
C LYS A 134 -16.25 8.45 -3.97
N TRP A 135 -15.59 8.79 -2.86
CA TRP A 135 -14.24 9.33 -2.86
C TRP A 135 -13.26 8.36 -3.52
N TRP A 136 -13.28 7.09 -3.11
CA TRP A 136 -12.39 6.05 -3.63
C TRP A 136 -12.57 5.82 -5.12
N GLU A 137 -13.79 5.74 -5.65
CA GLU A 137 -13.99 5.56 -7.10
C GLU A 137 -13.44 6.73 -7.93
N THR A 138 -13.49 7.95 -7.39
CA THR A 138 -12.90 9.13 -8.04
C THR A 138 -11.38 9.07 -7.98
N THR A 139 -10.81 8.82 -6.80
CA THR A 139 -9.36 8.70 -6.59
C THR A 139 -8.76 7.56 -7.41
N LYS A 140 -9.41 6.39 -7.42
CA LYS A 140 -8.98 5.20 -8.18
C LYS A 140 -8.81 5.50 -9.67
N ARG A 141 -9.70 6.29 -10.27
CA ARG A 141 -9.57 6.70 -11.67
C ARG A 141 -8.35 7.59 -11.90
N GLN A 142 -8.02 8.47 -10.95
CA GLN A 142 -6.83 9.29 -11.01
C GLN A 142 -5.56 8.44 -10.85
N LEU A 143 -5.54 7.51 -9.88
CA LEU A 143 -4.44 6.57 -9.67
C LEU A 143 -4.16 5.71 -10.90
N LYS A 144 -5.19 5.22 -11.61
CA LYS A 144 -5.00 4.42 -12.83
C LYS A 144 -4.32 5.20 -13.96
N LYS A 145 -4.59 6.51 -14.05
CA LYS A 145 -3.97 7.41 -15.03
C LYS A 145 -2.57 7.83 -14.64
N ASP A 146 -2.26 7.79 -13.35
CA ASP A 146 -0.94 8.05 -12.82
C ASP A 146 -0.02 6.84 -13.11
N GLY A 147 1.13 7.11 -13.72
CA GLY A 147 2.10 6.08 -14.12
C GLY A 147 2.86 5.47 -12.95
N HIS A 148 2.84 6.09 -11.76
CA HIS A 148 3.56 5.60 -10.58
C HIS A 148 2.78 4.56 -9.78
N PHE A 149 1.46 4.47 -9.98
CA PHE A 149 0.62 3.58 -9.21
C PHE A 149 0.26 2.33 -10.01
N TYR A 150 0.34 1.18 -9.34
CA TYR A 150 -0.26 -0.04 -9.82
C TYR A 150 -1.54 -0.31 -9.02
N VAL A 151 -2.69 -0.20 -9.69
CA VAL A 151 -4.00 -0.49 -9.09
C VAL A 151 -4.48 -1.85 -9.63
N PRO A 152 -4.42 -2.93 -8.83
CA PRO A 152 -4.77 -4.27 -9.31
C PRO A 152 -6.25 -4.38 -9.67
N LEU A 153 -6.57 -5.29 -10.59
CA LEU A 153 -7.96 -5.62 -10.92
C LEU A 153 -8.66 -6.33 -9.74
N LYS A 154 -7.91 -7.16 -9.02
CA LYS A 154 -8.40 -7.88 -7.85
C LYS A 154 -8.25 -7.02 -6.59
N LYS A 155 -9.36 -6.74 -5.91
CA LYS A 155 -9.41 -5.87 -4.72
C LYS A 155 -8.61 -6.40 -3.51
N THR A 156 -8.34 -7.69 -3.46
CA THR A 156 -7.54 -8.32 -2.39
C THR A 156 -6.05 -8.06 -2.55
N ASP A 157 -5.62 -7.73 -3.77
CA ASP A 157 -4.23 -7.56 -4.09
C ASP A 157 -3.82 -6.13 -3.74
N PRO A 158 -2.56 -5.91 -3.32
CA PRO A 158 -2.14 -4.61 -2.85
C PRO A 158 -2.01 -3.61 -4.01
N ILE A 159 -2.46 -2.38 -3.75
CA ILE A 159 -2.09 -1.22 -4.56
C ILE A 159 -0.62 -0.92 -4.26
N GLN A 160 0.15 -0.56 -5.28
CA GLN A 160 1.58 -0.31 -5.15
C GLN A 160 1.92 1.06 -5.71
N TYR A 161 2.92 1.69 -5.10
CA TYR A 161 3.55 2.92 -5.55
C TYR A 161 5.01 2.63 -5.93
N GLN A 162 5.46 3.20 -7.04
CA GLN A 162 6.84 3.10 -7.52
C GLN A 162 7.35 4.48 -7.96
N ASP A 163 8.63 4.75 -7.73
CA ASP A 163 9.25 6.03 -8.11
C ASP A 163 9.35 6.21 -9.63
N ARG A 164 9.43 5.10 -10.38
CA ARG A 164 9.46 5.11 -11.84
C ARG A 164 8.04 4.99 -12.39
N GLU A 165 7.71 5.82 -13.37
CA GLU A 165 6.47 5.68 -14.12
C GLU A 165 6.53 4.45 -15.03
N THR A 166 5.45 3.67 -15.02
CA THR A 166 5.22 2.58 -15.98
C THR A 166 3.99 2.91 -16.81
N SER A 167 4.08 2.71 -18.12
CA SER A 167 2.96 3.01 -19.01
C SER A 167 1.75 2.12 -18.72
N LEU A 168 0.54 2.57 -19.09
CA LEU A 168 -0.67 1.74 -18.98
C LEU A 168 -0.52 0.42 -19.75
N GLN A 169 0.13 0.47 -20.91
CA GLN A 169 0.34 -0.70 -21.76
C GLN A 169 1.24 -1.74 -21.08
N GLU A 170 2.42 -1.33 -20.61
CA GLU A 170 3.35 -2.24 -19.92
C GLU A 170 2.67 -2.88 -18.71
N ARG A 171 1.96 -2.10 -17.90
CA ARG A 171 1.23 -2.60 -16.72
C ARG A 171 0.20 -3.68 -17.08
N LEU A 172 -0.64 -3.43 -18.10
CA LEU A 172 -1.67 -4.39 -18.51
C LEU A 172 -1.06 -5.66 -19.13
N LEU A 173 0.04 -5.55 -19.87
CA LEU A 173 0.74 -6.70 -20.44
C LEU A 173 1.43 -7.54 -19.34
N GLU A 174 2.05 -6.90 -18.35
CA GLU A 174 2.61 -7.58 -17.19
C GLU A 174 1.52 -8.30 -16.38
N GLU A 175 0.38 -7.66 -16.14
CA GLU A 175 -0.76 -8.28 -15.44
C GLU A 175 -1.32 -9.46 -16.25
N PHE A 176 -1.38 -9.36 -17.59
CA PHE A 176 -1.83 -10.43 -18.46
C PHE A 176 -0.91 -11.66 -18.40
N ARG A 177 0.41 -11.43 -18.45
CA ARG A 177 1.43 -12.49 -18.31
C ARG A 177 1.40 -13.15 -16.94
N ALA A 178 1.17 -12.36 -15.88
CA ALA A 178 1.11 -12.85 -14.50
C ALA A 178 -0.21 -13.56 -14.16
N ALA A 179 -1.29 -13.28 -14.90
CA ALA A 179 -2.60 -13.86 -14.67
C ALA A 179 -2.60 -15.38 -14.87
N LYS A 180 -3.15 -16.09 -13.88
CA LYS A 180 -3.20 -17.56 -13.84
C LYS A 180 -4.62 -18.06 -14.13
N GLY A 181 -4.73 -18.80 -15.23
CA GLY A 181 -5.98 -19.42 -15.68
C GLY A 181 -6.87 -18.50 -16.50
N LEU A 182 -7.73 -19.13 -17.30
CA LEU A 182 -8.46 -18.47 -18.38
C LEU A 182 -9.31 -17.29 -17.91
N LYS A 183 -10.06 -17.44 -16.82
CA LYS A 183 -10.91 -16.36 -16.32
C LYS A 183 -10.11 -15.09 -15.95
N ALA A 184 -8.95 -15.25 -15.33
CA ALA A 184 -8.10 -14.13 -14.95
C ALA A 184 -7.52 -13.46 -16.21
N ARG A 185 -7.02 -14.25 -17.16
CA ARG A 185 -6.49 -13.71 -18.43
C ARG A 185 -7.54 -13.00 -19.26
N VAL A 186 -8.76 -13.53 -19.36
CA VAL A 186 -9.90 -12.88 -20.02
C VAL A 186 -10.22 -11.53 -19.39
N THR A 187 -10.17 -11.45 -18.05
CA THR A 187 -10.41 -10.19 -17.33
C THR A 187 -9.40 -9.12 -17.75
N VAL A 188 -8.10 -9.45 -17.82
CA VAL A 188 -7.06 -8.51 -18.24
C VAL A 188 -7.17 -8.19 -19.74
N ALA A 189 -7.42 -9.20 -20.59
CA ALA A 189 -7.62 -9.01 -22.03
C ALA A 189 -8.80 -8.07 -22.34
N THR A 190 -9.86 -8.13 -21.52
CA THR A 190 -10.98 -7.20 -21.61
C THR A 190 -10.55 -5.76 -21.29
N GLU A 191 -9.66 -5.56 -20.32
CA GLU A 191 -9.12 -4.23 -20.01
C GLU A 191 -8.16 -3.73 -21.10
N LEU A 192 -7.35 -4.61 -21.71
CA LEU A 192 -6.56 -4.27 -22.91
C LEU A 192 -7.48 -3.77 -24.04
N LEU A 193 -8.57 -4.48 -24.32
CA LEU A 193 -9.53 -4.10 -25.35
C LEU A 193 -10.19 -2.74 -25.07
N LYS A 194 -10.67 -2.52 -23.84
CA LYS A 194 -11.31 -1.25 -23.44
C LYS A 194 -10.39 -0.04 -23.59
N ASN A 195 -9.10 -0.23 -23.33
CA ASN A 195 -8.11 0.84 -23.37
C ASN A 195 -7.35 0.90 -24.70
N ALA A 196 -7.70 0.08 -25.70
CA ALA A 196 -6.90 -0.10 -26.93
C ALA A 196 -6.48 1.21 -27.63
N HIS A 197 -7.35 2.22 -27.61
CA HIS A 197 -7.10 3.55 -28.17
C HIS A 197 -6.00 4.36 -27.45
N GLU A 198 -5.67 4.02 -26.21
CA GLU A 198 -4.61 4.63 -25.40
C GLU A 198 -3.30 3.81 -25.41
N LEU A 199 -3.26 2.69 -26.13
CA LEU A 199 -2.14 1.73 -26.13
C LEU A 199 -1.42 1.76 -27.49
N PRO A 200 -0.42 2.64 -27.69
CA PRO A 200 0.18 2.90 -29.01
C PRO A 200 0.89 1.70 -29.62
N GLU A 201 1.36 0.77 -28.79
CA GLU A 201 2.11 -0.41 -29.19
C GLU A 201 1.31 -1.71 -28.99
N LEU A 202 -0.01 -1.63 -28.76
CA LEU A 202 -0.86 -2.80 -28.55
C LEU A 202 -0.78 -3.77 -29.73
N SER A 203 -0.80 -3.26 -30.97
CA SER A 203 -0.71 -4.09 -32.17
C SER A 203 0.53 -4.99 -32.19
N ALA A 204 1.66 -4.54 -31.64
CA ALA A 204 2.89 -5.32 -31.56
C ALA A 204 2.82 -6.42 -30.48
N ALA A 205 2.06 -6.18 -29.39
CA ALA A 205 1.89 -7.12 -28.29
C ALA A 205 0.73 -8.13 -28.51
N LEU A 206 -0.22 -7.83 -29.39
CA LEU A 206 -1.40 -8.68 -29.63
C LEU A 206 -1.10 -10.12 -30.05
N PRO A 207 -0.08 -10.42 -30.89
CA PRO A 207 0.24 -11.81 -31.22
C PRO A 207 0.51 -12.67 -29.98
N GLU A 208 1.25 -12.12 -29.00
CA GLU A 208 1.53 -12.80 -27.73
C GLU A 208 0.23 -13.06 -26.95
N VAL A 209 -0.63 -12.05 -26.83
CA VAL A 209 -1.91 -12.14 -26.10
C VAL A 209 -2.83 -13.18 -26.74
N ILE A 210 -2.96 -13.16 -28.07
CA ILE A 210 -3.82 -14.06 -28.84
C ILE A 210 -3.34 -15.50 -28.76
N GLU A 211 -2.04 -15.75 -28.93
CA GLU A 211 -1.45 -17.09 -28.79
C GLU A 211 -1.75 -17.70 -27.42
N MET A 212 -1.57 -16.89 -26.37
CA MET A 212 -1.79 -17.32 -24.99
C MET A 212 -3.28 -17.60 -24.69
N LEU A 213 -4.19 -16.79 -25.23
CA LEU A 213 -5.64 -17.06 -25.16
C LEU A 213 -6.02 -18.32 -25.95
N ASN A 214 -5.48 -18.54 -27.15
CA ASN A 214 -5.76 -19.75 -27.93
C ASN A 214 -5.39 -21.03 -27.16
N ALA A 215 -4.19 -21.06 -26.56
CA ALA A 215 -3.72 -22.18 -25.78
C ALA A 215 -4.62 -22.48 -24.56
N GLU A 216 -5.04 -21.44 -23.83
CA GLU A 216 -5.93 -21.63 -22.68
C GLU A 216 -7.37 -21.98 -23.09
N ILE A 217 -7.90 -21.37 -24.15
CA ILE A 217 -9.22 -21.71 -24.69
C ILE A 217 -9.27 -23.21 -25.01
N ALA A 218 -8.30 -23.71 -25.79
CA ALA A 218 -8.26 -25.12 -26.19
C ALA A 218 -8.27 -26.09 -25.00
N THR A 219 -7.57 -25.73 -23.91
CA THR A 219 -7.49 -26.57 -22.71
C THR A 219 -8.70 -26.45 -21.78
N HIS A 220 -9.51 -25.39 -21.90
CA HIS A 220 -10.64 -25.10 -21.01
C HIS A 220 -12.03 -25.23 -21.65
N GLN A 221 -12.11 -25.44 -22.97
CA GLN A 221 -13.39 -25.61 -23.70
C GLN A 221 -14.34 -26.63 -23.06
N ARG A 222 -13.82 -27.75 -22.53
CA ARG A 222 -14.63 -28.82 -21.92
C ARG A 222 -14.97 -28.58 -20.46
N THR A 223 -14.04 -27.99 -19.70
CA THR A 223 -14.15 -27.85 -18.25
C THR A 223 -14.80 -26.52 -17.84
N GLN A 224 -14.64 -25.47 -18.64
CA GLN A 224 -15.16 -24.13 -18.41
C GLN A 224 -15.73 -23.53 -19.71
N PRO A 225 -16.75 -24.16 -20.33
CA PRO A 225 -17.24 -23.77 -21.67
C PRO A 225 -17.72 -22.32 -21.75
N ALA A 226 -18.35 -21.78 -20.70
CA ALA A 226 -18.80 -20.40 -20.68
C ALA A 226 -17.63 -19.40 -20.72
N VAL A 227 -16.57 -19.65 -19.92
CA VAL A 227 -15.36 -18.80 -19.90
C VAL A 227 -14.59 -18.94 -21.20
N ALA A 228 -14.54 -20.13 -21.78
CA ALA A 228 -13.93 -20.38 -23.09
C ALA A 228 -14.64 -19.61 -24.21
N LEU A 229 -15.98 -19.54 -24.18
CA LEU A 229 -16.75 -18.75 -25.15
C LEU A 229 -16.50 -17.25 -24.99
N GLU A 230 -16.48 -16.74 -23.75
CA GLU A 230 -16.12 -15.34 -23.46
C GLU A 230 -14.72 -15.00 -23.98
N ALA A 231 -13.75 -15.88 -23.74
CA ALA A 231 -12.39 -15.74 -24.22
C ALA A 231 -12.29 -15.70 -25.76
N ILE A 232 -13.11 -16.49 -26.47
CA ILE A 232 -13.18 -16.47 -27.93
C ILE A 232 -13.62 -15.09 -28.41
N PHE A 233 -14.69 -14.52 -27.84
CA PHE A 233 -15.17 -13.18 -28.21
C PHE A 233 -14.11 -12.12 -27.95
N ILE A 234 -13.53 -12.08 -26.75
CA ILE A 234 -12.49 -11.10 -26.41
C ILE A 234 -11.27 -11.23 -27.32
N ARG A 235 -10.84 -12.45 -27.66
CA ARG A 235 -9.72 -12.68 -28.59
C ARG A 235 -10.04 -12.13 -29.98
N ASP A 236 -11.24 -12.37 -30.49
CA ASP A 236 -11.62 -11.96 -31.84
C ASP A 236 -11.85 -10.44 -31.93
N ASP A 237 -12.39 -9.82 -30.87
CA ASP A 237 -12.46 -8.35 -30.76
C ASP A 237 -11.07 -7.70 -30.67
N LEU A 238 -10.14 -8.30 -29.92
CA LEU A 238 -8.75 -7.85 -29.87
C LEU A 238 -8.06 -7.95 -31.24
N ARG A 239 -8.36 -8.98 -32.03
CA ARG A 239 -7.89 -9.08 -33.43
C ARG A 239 -8.44 -7.94 -34.28
N ALA A 240 -9.74 -7.70 -34.22
CA ALA A 240 -10.38 -6.62 -34.99
C ALA A 240 -9.85 -5.23 -34.61
N ALA A 241 -9.45 -5.02 -33.35
CA ALA A 241 -8.82 -3.78 -32.91
C ALA A 241 -7.41 -3.55 -33.47
N ALA A 242 -6.76 -4.58 -34.03
CA ALA A 242 -5.43 -4.49 -34.64
C ALA A 242 -5.42 -4.03 -36.10
N GLY A 243 -6.59 -4.04 -36.76
CA GLY A 243 -6.70 -3.99 -38.23
C GLY A 243 -6.61 -5.37 -38.87
#